data_AF-E9F3B6-F1
#
_entry.id   AF-E9F3B6-F1
#
_cell.length_a   1.000
_cell.length_b   1.000
_cell.length_c   1.000
_cell.angle_alpha   90.00
_cell.angle_beta   90.00
_cell.angle_gamma   90.00
#
_symmetry.space_group_name_H-M   'P 1'
#
loop_
_entity.id
_entity.type
_entity.pdbx_description
1 polymer ?
#
loop_
_entity_poly.entity_id
_entity_poly.type
_entity_poly.pdbx_seq_one_letter_code
_entity_poly.pdbx_strand_id
1 'polypeptide(L)'
;MFDVDLDSYFIAPDPKMFDEPMYKRNEDNQNGINHRVAHVKRNAAASCPAEIDASVEFISDYESYLKVLDVSASATISGYDQTASASSSYLDKSRFASNTLTYMAIINIKKQINTGEEFAFNTNLYSNSSFAKTFGDRWIRGFQMGAKLVARISLTAKERSNQEELKATAEASLAFWGVSGQVNTAVTSSMEKLNKQAHVKVDIFYQGEIGKQLQGQSASTSGDQQPAQQVFANAKSWADLFLTEACKHNYKYQALLDEYPNVKGFPENQAVLDYSTAEKVSYRVLSELVKISELAQVLRKSKVLNQADGDQILWDELAIVEACKTWVQNTAATPNNGTETAKELIKLFDTAFYAKWRPRLKDIKGDLTVQNTTEFVRVWDDRGTGASRGASFWLPRAQGELRPLGSVGVANYDDINSHLTAVLVAPTPGRTPSKPVVASPVGFNRIWRDLWSGANSDGSFWRPTAPEGYKCIGDVVQNSWSEPNKDVIWCLRADLVKPSAYESPSLWDDKGSGSAYGVHVYNVQPRSDKRLNVLRAFSDPDPDKNIASQLIAPSGANL
;
A
#
# COMPACT_ATOMS: atom_id res chain seq x y z
N MET A 1 -0.68 8.99 3.15
CA MET A 1 0.39 8.78 4.13
C MET A 1 0.40 7.29 4.37
N PHE A 2 1.55 6.66 4.20
CA PHE A 2 1.85 5.23 4.32
C PHE A 2 0.75 4.35 4.97
N ASP A 3 0.17 3.41 4.22
CA ASP A 3 -0.81 2.43 4.70
C ASP A 3 -0.12 1.21 5.35
N VAL A 4 0.88 1.50 6.21
CA VAL A 4 1.67 0.49 6.92
C VAL A 4 1.72 0.82 8.41
N ASP A 5 1.76 -0.21 9.25
CA ASP A 5 2.10 -0.01 10.66
C ASP A 5 3.56 0.48 10.76
N LEU A 6 3.72 1.74 11.15
CA LEU A 6 5.01 2.41 11.19
C LEU A 6 6.02 1.72 12.14
N ASP A 7 5.56 1.09 13.24
CA ASP A 7 6.49 0.51 14.22
C ASP A 7 7.10 -0.81 13.76
N SER A 8 6.31 -1.65 13.09
CA SER A 8 6.78 -2.89 12.47
C SER A 8 7.52 -2.64 11.15
N TYR A 9 7.15 -1.59 10.40
CA TYR A 9 7.80 -1.26 9.14
C TYR A 9 9.20 -0.65 9.34
N PHE A 10 9.35 0.30 10.26
CA PHE A 10 10.62 0.98 10.51
C PHE A 10 11.49 0.27 11.56
N ILE A 11 11.49 -1.06 11.57
CA ILE A 11 12.48 -1.83 12.34
C ILE A 11 13.87 -1.63 11.71
N ALA A 12 14.86 -1.36 12.56
CA ALA A 12 16.24 -1.21 12.14
C ALA A 12 16.74 -2.53 11.52
N PRO A 13 17.43 -2.48 10.37
CA PRO A 13 17.95 -3.67 9.72
C PRO A 13 19.00 -4.41 10.57
N ASP A 14 18.90 -5.74 10.63
CA ASP A 14 19.95 -6.60 11.20
C ASP A 14 21.04 -6.83 10.14
N PRO A 15 22.34 -6.57 10.42
CA PRO A 15 23.43 -6.87 9.51
C PRO A 15 23.46 -8.32 9.00
N LYS A 16 22.90 -9.28 9.74
CA LYS A 16 22.75 -10.68 9.30
C LYS A 16 21.86 -10.84 8.08
N MET A 17 21.08 -9.83 7.71
CA MET A 17 20.30 -9.82 6.46
C MET A 17 21.16 -10.13 5.24
N PHE A 18 22.47 -9.83 5.25
CA PHE A 18 23.37 -10.14 4.14
C PHE A 18 23.82 -11.60 4.08
N ASP A 19 23.69 -12.35 5.18
CA ASP A 19 24.00 -13.79 5.24
C ASP A 19 22.81 -14.62 4.74
N GLU A 20 21.61 -14.04 4.73
CA GLU A 20 20.42 -14.69 4.20
C GLU A 20 20.50 -14.81 2.68
N PRO A 21 20.05 -15.93 2.10
CA PRO A 21 19.97 -16.06 0.66
C PRO A 21 19.07 -14.96 0.09
N MET A 22 19.60 -14.18 -0.86
CA MET A 22 18.87 -13.10 -1.53
C MET A 22 17.58 -13.56 -2.22
N TYR A 23 17.52 -14.84 -2.55
CA TYR A 23 16.35 -15.47 -3.11
C TYR A 23 16.02 -16.70 -2.29
N LYS A 24 14.81 -16.78 -1.75
CA LYS A 24 14.15 -18.09 -1.63
C LYS A 24 13.94 -18.58 -3.06
N ARG A 25 14.95 -19.27 -3.57
CA ARG A 25 14.81 -20.11 -4.75
C ARG A 25 13.78 -21.16 -4.33
N ASN A 26 12.51 -20.99 -4.73
CA ASN A 26 11.63 -22.15 -4.82
C ASN A 26 12.40 -23.18 -5.67
N GLU A 27 12.50 -24.42 -5.19
CA GLU A 27 13.37 -25.46 -5.74
C GLU A 27 13.07 -25.82 -7.21
N ASP A 28 12.04 -25.25 -7.83
CA ASP A 28 11.63 -25.45 -9.23
C ASP A 28 12.46 -24.65 -10.27
N ASN A 29 13.55 -24.01 -9.85
CA ASN A 29 14.31 -23.05 -10.65
C ASN A 29 15.29 -23.67 -11.68
N GLN A 30 15.05 -24.91 -12.11
CA GLN A 30 15.72 -25.52 -13.28
C GLN A 30 14.91 -25.40 -14.58
N ASN A 31 13.64 -25.02 -14.51
CA ASN A 31 12.82 -24.69 -15.67
C ASN A 31 12.26 -23.28 -15.50
N GLY A 32 12.57 -22.37 -16.42
CA GLY A 32 12.29 -20.92 -16.31
C GLY A 32 10.82 -20.53 -16.19
N ILE A 33 10.22 -20.77 -15.03
CA ILE A 33 8.85 -20.40 -14.69
C ILE A 33 8.91 -19.65 -13.34
N ASN A 34 9.23 -18.35 -13.41
CA ASN A 34 8.50 -17.37 -12.60
C ASN A 34 7.01 -17.70 -12.76
N HIS A 35 6.15 -17.42 -11.77
CA HIS A 35 4.69 -17.43 -11.98
C HIS A 35 4.34 -16.28 -12.96
N ARG A 36 4.69 -16.47 -14.23
CA ARG A 36 4.43 -15.64 -15.39
C ARG A 36 3.02 -15.98 -15.78
N VAL A 37 2.13 -15.05 -15.49
CA VAL A 37 0.68 -15.24 -15.61
C VAL A 37 0.29 -15.29 -17.09
N ALA A 38 1.07 -14.64 -17.96
CA ALA A 38 0.94 -14.71 -19.41
C ALA A 38 2.28 -14.36 -20.07
N HIS A 39 2.65 -15.06 -21.15
CA HIS A 39 3.70 -14.62 -22.06
C HIS A 39 3.16 -14.66 -23.48
N VAL A 40 3.17 -13.52 -24.18
CA VAL A 40 2.74 -13.44 -25.57
C VAL A 40 3.94 -13.00 -26.40
N LYS A 41 4.43 -13.89 -27.26
CA LYS A 41 5.49 -13.59 -28.23
C LYS A 41 4.88 -13.36 -29.61
N ARG A 42 5.23 -12.24 -30.26
CA ARG A 42 4.75 -11.89 -31.60
C ARG A 42 5.89 -11.34 -32.45
N ASN A 43 5.82 -11.62 -33.75
CA ASN A 43 6.72 -11.02 -34.73
C ASN A 43 6.03 -9.81 -35.36
N ALA A 44 6.72 -8.68 -35.39
CA ALA A 44 6.28 -7.52 -36.15
C ALA A 44 6.37 -7.78 -37.68
N ALA A 45 5.76 -6.91 -38.49
CA ALA A 45 5.67 -7.06 -39.94
C ALA A 45 7.03 -7.26 -40.61
N ALA A 46 7.08 -7.91 -41.77
CA ALA A 46 8.32 -8.23 -42.50
C ALA A 46 9.20 -6.99 -42.80
N SER A 47 8.62 -5.80 -42.92
CA SER A 47 9.31 -4.51 -43.11
C SER A 47 9.95 -3.94 -41.83
N CYS A 48 9.75 -4.59 -40.69
CA CYS A 48 10.11 -4.13 -39.36
C CYS A 48 10.35 -5.34 -38.45
N PRO A 49 11.47 -6.08 -38.64
CA PRO A 49 11.75 -7.28 -37.85
C PRO A 49 12.01 -6.91 -36.39
N ALA A 50 10.99 -7.13 -35.56
CA ALA A 50 11.06 -6.98 -34.12
C ALA A 50 10.34 -8.14 -33.42
N GLU A 51 10.94 -8.59 -32.33
CA GLU A 51 10.33 -9.50 -31.37
C GLU A 51 9.59 -8.68 -30.31
N ILE A 52 8.33 -9.01 -30.09
CA ILE A 52 7.49 -8.38 -29.07
C ILE A 52 7.17 -9.44 -28.02
N ASP A 53 7.63 -9.18 -26.79
CA ASP A 53 7.36 -10.01 -25.61
C ASP A 53 6.49 -9.22 -24.64
N ALA A 54 5.28 -9.72 -24.36
CA ALA A 54 4.44 -9.16 -23.31
C ALA A 54 4.30 -10.17 -22.15
N SER A 55 4.43 -9.69 -20.92
CA SER A 55 4.34 -10.53 -19.72
C SER A 55 3.72 -9.81 -18.53
N VAL A 56 3.24 -10.59 -17.56
CA VAL A 56 2.79 -10.09 -16.25
C VAL A 56 3.46 -10.92 -15.17
N GLU A 57 4.14 -10.25 -14.25
CA GLU A 57 4.91 -10.87 -13.18
C GLU A 57 4.41 -10.37 -11.82
N PHE A 58 4.14 -11.29 -10.89
CA PHE A 58 3.85 -10.96 -9.50
C PHE A 58 5.15 -10.61 -8.76
N ILE A 59 5.15 -9.51 -8.02
CA ILE A 59 6.32 -9.02 -7.28
C ILE A 59 6.05 -9.05 -5.79
N SER A 60 6.74 -9.95 -5.11
CA SER A 60 6.64 -10.16 -3.66
C SER A 60 7.57 -9.28 -2.82
N ASP A 61 8.60 -8.70 -3.43
CA ASP A 61 9.64 -7.97 -2.72
C ASP A 61 10.19 -6.79 -3.53
N TYR A 62 10.73 -5.82 -2.80
CA TYR A 62 11.21 -4.57 -3.36
C TYR A 62 12.46 -4.72 -4.26
N GLU A 63 13.31 -5.72 -4.00
CA GLU A 63 14.54 -5.92 -4.78
C GLU A 63 14.20 -6.46 -6.17
N SER A 64 13.27 -7.43 -6.25
CA SER A 64 12.70 -7.93 -7.49
C SER A 64 12.02 -6.81 -8.29
N TYR A 65 11.32 -5.89 -7.61
CA TYR A 65 10.72 -4.71 -8.23
C TYR A 65 11.77 -3.80 -8.91
N LEU A 66 12.84 -3.43 -8.20
CA LEU A 66 13.90 -2.58 -8.75
C LEU A 66 14.55 -3.22 -9.98
N LYS A 67 14.79 -4.53 -9.94
CA LYS A 67 15.36 -5.29 -11.06
C LYS A 67 14.45 -5.29 -12.28
N VAL A 68 13.14 -5.47 -12.10
CA VAL A 68 12.18 -5.40 -13.22
C VAL A 68 12.17 -4.02 -13.89
N LEU A 69 12.41 -2.97 -13.12
CA LEU A 69 12.54 -1.60 -13.64
C LEU A 69 13.88 -1.28 -14.29
N ASP A 70 14.83 -2.23 -14.34
CA ASP A 70 16.23 -2.02 -14.74
C ASP A 70 16.93 -0.90 -13.94
N VAL A 71 16.56 -0.71 -12.67
CA VAL A 71 17.19 0.28 -11.79
C VAL A 71 18.47 -0.32 -11.21
N SER A 72 19.61 0.28 -11.53
CA SER A 72 20.88 -0.08 -10.91
C SER A 72 20.97 0.50 -9.51
N ALA A 73 21.05 -0.38 -8.51
CA ALA A 73 21.11 0.05 -7.12
C ALA A 73 22.37 0.86 -6.80
N SER A 74 23.54 0.44 -7.29
CA SER A 74 24.80 1.18 -7.11
C SER A 74 24.79 2.52 -7.85
N ALA A 75 24.20 2.60 -9.05
CA ALA A 75 24.05 3.86 -9.79
C ALA A 75 23.07 4.82 -9.07
N THR A 76 22.00 4.28 -8.49
CA THR A 76 21.03 5.05 -7.69
C THR A 76 21.67 5.59 -6.42
N ILE A 77 22.37 4.76 -5.66
CA ILE A 77 23.09 5.18 -4.44
C ILE A 77 24.13 6.26 -4.75
N SER A 78 24.90 6.07 -5.83
CA SER A 78 25.94 7.03 -6.23
C SER A 78 25.40 8.34 -6.81
N GLY A 79 24.11 8.41 -7.14
CA GLY A 79 23.47 9.59 -7.73
C GLY A 79 23.74 9.77 -9.24
N TYR A 80 24.28 8.75 -9.91
CA TYR A 80 24.50 8.76 -11.36
C TYR A 80 23.25 8.37 -12.16
N ASP A 81 22.28 7.71 -11.53
CA ASP A 81 21.04 7.30 -12.20
C ASP A 81 20.06 8.49 -12.33
N GLN A 82 19.93 9.00 -13.56
CA GLN A 82 18.99 10.06 -13.89
C GLN A 82 17.52 9.59 -13.86
N THR A 83 17.24 8.28 -13.98
CA THR A 83 15.87 7.75 -13.92
C THR A 83 15.31 7.77 -12.49
N ALA A 84 16.16 7.49 -11.49
CA ALA A 84 15.83 7.63 -10.07
C ALA A 84 15.69 9.09 -9.63
N SER A 85 16.47 10.00 -10.22
CA SER A 85 16.38 11.45 -9.96
C SER A 85 15.07 12.09 -10.46
N ALA A 86 14.32 11.39 -11.34
CA ALA A 86 13.14 11.93 -12.02
C ALA A 86 11.79 11.53 -11.38
N SER A 87 11.73 10.53 -10.47
CA SER A 87 10.50 10.35 -9.68
C SER A 87 10.72 9.66 -8.32
N SER A 88 10.38 10.38 -7.26
CA SER A 88 10.30 9.87 -5.88
C SER A 88 9.27 8.73 -5.70
N SER A 89 8.46 8.43 -6.71
CA SER A 89 7.44 7.37 -6.69
C SER A 89 7.98 5.98 -7.08
N TYR A 90 9.16 5.92 -7.70
CA TYR A 90 9.84 4.68 -8.08
C TYR A 90 10.48 3.96 -6.91
N LEU A 91 10.88 4.69 -5.88
CA LEU A 91 11.64 4.12 -4.78
C LEU A 91 10.77 3.83 -3.55
N ASP A 92 9.45 4.02 -3.63
CA ASP A 92 8.53 3.88 -2.50
C ASP A 92 8.36 2.39 -2.08
N LYS A 93 9.19 1.94 -1.13
CA LYS A 93 9.19 0.56 -0.60
C LYS A 93 7.97 0.32 0.26
N SER A 94 7.40 1.36 0.86
CA SER A 94 6.19 1.25 1.68
C SER A 94 5.00 0.67 0.92
N ARG A 95 4.98 0.78 -0.42
CA ARG A 95 3.91 0.25 -1.27
C ARG A 95 3.88 -1.28 -1.36
N PHE A 96 4.94 -1.94 -0.89
CA PHE A 96 4.98 -3.37 -0.68
C PHE A 96 4.46 -3.77 0.72
N ALA A 97 3.61 -2.91 1.32
CA ALA A 97 2.84 -3.15 2.52
C ALA A 97 2.13 -4.51 2.49
N SER A 98 1.93 -5.12 3.66
CA SER A 98 1.36 -6.46 3.83
C SER A 98 -0.05 -6.67 3.25
N ASN A 99 -0.78 -5.60 2.93
CA ASN A 99 -2.15 -5.63 2.40
C ASN A 99 -2.26 -5.34 0.88
N THR A 100 -1.14 -5.15 0.18
CA THR A 100 -1.12 -4.77 -1.24
C THR A 100 -0.42 -5.84 -2.08
N LEU A 101 -1.10 -6.36 -3.10
CA LEU A 101 -0.47 -7.19 -4.13
C LEU A 101 0.11 -6.29 -5.22
N THR A 102 1.36 -6.54 -5.63
CA THR A 102 2.01 -5.79 -6.71
C THR A 102 2.29 -6.70 -7.90
N TYR A 103 1.86 -6.26 -9.07
CA TYR A 103 2.17 -6.90 -10.35
C TYR A 103 2.88 -5.93 -11.28
N MET A 104 3.78 -6.46 -12.10
CA MET A 104 4.48 -5.72 -13.14
C MET A 104 4.09 -6.30 -14.49
N ALA A 105 3.33 -5.52 -15.26
CA ALA A 105 2.95 -5.88 -16.62
C ALA A 105 3.91 -5.20 -17.60
N ILE A 106 4.64 -6.00 -18.39
CA ILE A 106 5.79 -5.57 -19.18
C ILE A 106 5.51 -5.84 -20.65
N ILE A 107 5.87 -4.90 -21.53
CA ILE A 107 5.95 -5.12 -22.98
C ILE A 107 7.35 -4.70 -23.42
N ASN A 108 8.11 -5.67 -23.91
CA ASN A 108 9.42 -5.45 -24.52
C ASN A 108 9.31 -5.58 -26.03
N ILE A 109 9.85 -4.61 -26.74
CA ILE A 109 10.02 -4.63 -28.19
C ILE A 109 11.52 -4.67 -28.45
N LYS A 110 11.99 -5.74 -29.08
CA LYS A 110 13.40 -5.98 -29.40
C LYS A 110 13.56 -6.07 -30.91
N LYS A 111 14.20 -5.06 -31.50
CA LYS A 111 14.56 -5.09 -32.92
C LYS A 111 15.74 -6.01 -33.17
N GLN A 112 15.75 -6.65 -34.34
CA GLN A 112 16.89 -7.44 -34.78
C GLN A 112 18.14 -6.57 -34.89
N ILE A 113 19.26 -7.07 -34.39
CA ILE A 113 20.56 -6.40 -34.44
C ILE A 113 21.36 -7.03 -35.58
N ASN A 114 21.87 -6.20 -36.50
CA ASN A 114 22.82 -6.65 -37.51
C ASN A 114 24.21 -6.78 -36.88
N THR A 115 24.70 -8.00 -36.71
CA THR A 115 25.93 -8.32 -35.98
C THR A 115 27.17 -8.36 -36.87
N GLY A 116 27.28 -7.47 -37.85
CA GLY A 116 28.43 -7.42 -38.77
C GLY A 116 29.65 -6.65 -38.22
N GLU A 117 29.57 -6.16 -36.98
CA GLU A 117 30.64 -5.36 -36.38
C GLU A 117 31.70 -6.27 -35.73
N GLU A 118 32.96 -6.02 -36.08
CA GLU A 118 34.12 -6.64 -35.42
C GLU A 118 34.69 -5.69 -34.35
N PHE A 119 34.98 -6.24 -33.17
CA PHE A 119 35.53 -5.49 -32.05
C PHE A 119 36.93 -5.98 -31.70
N ALA A 120 37.79 -5.04 -31.31
CA ALA A 120 39.12 -5.33 -30.77
C ALA A 120 39.36 -4.49 -29.51
N PHE A 121 40.09 -5.05 -28.56
CA PHE A 121 40.44 -4.38 -27.32
C PHE A 121 41.41 -3.21 -27.60
N ASN A 122 41.15 -2.05 -27.00
CA ASN A 122 41.98 -0.86 -27.21
C ASN A 122 43.23 -0.91 -26.32
N THR A 123 44.31 -1.48 -26.86
CA THR A 123 45.60 -1.63 -26.17
C THR A 123 46.30 -0.31 -25.89
N ASN A 124 45.96 0.79 -26.57
CA ASN A 124 46.58 2.11 -26.34
C ASN A 124 46.15 2.72 -25.00
N LEU A 125 44.98 2.34 -24.48
CA LEU A 125 44.46 2.80 -23.18
C LEU A 125 44.73 1.79 -22.06
N TYR A 126 45.40 0.69 -22.37
CA TYR A 126 45.60 -0.41 -21.43
C TYR A 126 46.71 -0.11 -20.42
N SER A 127 46.38 -0.30 -19.15
CA SER A 127 47.32 -0.43 -18.05
C SER A 127 46.75 -1.44 -17.07
N ASN A 128 47.55 -2.44 -16.69
CA ASN A 128 47.12 -3.49 -15.76
C ASN A 128 46.65 -2.89 -14.42
N SER A 129 47.44 -1.95 -13.89
CA SER A 129 47.15 -1.29 -12.59
C SER A 129 45.87 -0.45 -12.56
N SER A 130 45.39 0.05 -13.70
CA SER A 130 44.19 0.90 -13.77
C SER A 130 43.04 0.25 -14.53
N PHE A 131 43.17 -1.02 -14.92
CA PHE A 131 42.22 -1.69 -15.80
C PHE A 131 40.77 -1.58 -15.32
N ALA A 132 40.49 -2.02 -14.09
CA ALA A 132 39.13 -2.02 -13.54
C ALA A 132 38.51 -0.62 -13.48
N LYS A 133 39.31 0.41 -13.19
CA LYS A 133 38.86 1.81 -13.15
C LYS A 133 38.56 2.36 -14.55
N THR A 134 39.35 2.00 -15.56
CA THR A 134 39.22 2.51 -16.92
C THR A 134 38.17 1.76 -17.73
N PHE A 135 38.08 0.45 -17.56
CA PHE A 135 37.32 -0.44 -18.42
C PHE A 135 36.13 -1.10 -17.71
N GLY A 136 36.13 -1.23 -16.38
CA GLY A 136 35.10 -1.97 -15.65
C GLY A 136 35.27 -3.48 -15.77
N ASP A 137 34.16 -4.22 -15.64
CA ASP A 137 34.09 -5.69 -15.65
C ASP A 137 33.47 -6.29 -16.92
N ARG A 138 32.82 -5.44 -17.72
CA ARG A 138 32.16 -5.80 -18.98
C ARG A 138 32.35 -4.69 -19.99
N TRP A 139 32.30 -5.04 -21.27
CA TRP A 139 32.31 -4.05 -22.35
C TRP A 139 30.99 -4.07 -23.11
N ILE A 140 30.64 -2.91 -23.67
CA ILE A 140 29.41 -2.75 -24.45
C ILE A 140 29.69 -3.26 -25.86
N ARG A 141 29.16 -4.44 -26.19
CA ARG A 141 29.21 -5.03 -27.53
C ARG A 141 28.20 -4.41 -28.49
N GLY A 142 27.18 -3.76 -27.95
CA GLY A 142 26.19 -3.08 -28.75
C GLY A 142 25.04 -2.59 -27.89
N PHE A 143 23.97 -2.21 -28.54
CA PHE A 143 22.76 -1.77 -27.86
C PHE A 143 21.55 -2.47 -28.44
N GLN A 144 20.70 -3.00 -27.57
CA GLN A 144 19.38 -3.44 -27.96
C GLN A 144 18.54 -2.22 -28.35
N MET A 145 18.05 -2.23 -29.58
CA MET A 145 17.11 -1.23 -30.09
C MET A 145 15.67 -1.70 -29.90
N GLY A 146 14.78 -0.75 -29.63
CA GLY A 146 13.36 -0.98 -29.48
C GLY A 146 12.77 -0.11 -28.37
N ALA A 147 11.91 -0.69 -27.54
CA ALA A 147 11.32 0.01 -26.41
C ALA A 147 10.84 -0.97 -25.32
N LYS A 148 10.69 -0.45 -24.11
CA LYS A 148 10.14 -1.16 -22.95
C LYS A 148 9.01 -0.34 -22.33
N LEU A 149 7.86 -0.96 -22.10
CA LEU A 149 6.76 -0.40 -21.31
C LEU A 149 6.52 -1.28 -20.09
N VAL A 150 6.39 -0.65 -18.93
CA VAL A 150 6.18 -1.32 -17.65
C VAL A 150 5.02 -0.65 -16.93
N ALA A 151 3.95 -1.38 -16.68
CA ALA A 151 2.85 -0.93 -15.84
C ALA A 151 2.95 -1.62 -14.47
N ARG A 152 3.13 -0.82 -13.41
CA ARG A 152 3.01 -1.27 -12.02
C ARG A 152 1.54 -1.26 -11.65
N ILE A 153 0.98 -2.43 -11.36
CA ILE A 153 -0.38 -2.61 -10.86
C ILE A 153 -0.31 -2.88 -9.36
N SER A 154 -0.88 -1.98 -8.56
CA SER A 154 -1.02 -2.11 -7.12
C SER A 154 -2.47 -2.42 -6.78
N LEU A 155 -2.71 -3.51 -6.05
CA LEU A 155 -4.02 -3.98 -5.64
C LEU A 155 -4.11 -3.96 -4.13
N THR A 156 -4.78 -2.96 -3.57
CA THR A 156 -4.99 -2.83 -2.13
C THR A 156 -6.34 -3.45 -1.77
N ALA A 157 -6.33 -4.50 -0.95
CA ALA A 157 -7.55 -5.23 -0.61
C ALA A 157 -8.56 -4.33 0.12
N LYS A 158 -9.85 -4.40 -0.26
CA LYS A 158 -10.95 -3.65 0.37
C LYS A 158 -11.43 -4.28 1.69
N GLU A 159 -11.22 -5.59 1.85
CA GLU A 159 -11.62 -6.41 3.00
C GLU A 159 -10.53 -7.46 3.30
N ARG A 160 -10.73 -8.36 4.29
CA ARG A 160 -9.94 -9.60 4.42
C ARG A 160 -10.28 -10.58 3.28
N SER A 161 -10.05 -10.15 2.05
CA SER A 161 -10.08 -11.00 0.86
C SER A 161 -9.05 -12.11 1.06
N ASN A 162 -9.41 -13.37 0.79
CA ASN A 162 -8.42 -14.44 0.73
C ASN A 162 -7.34 -14.04 -0.28
N GLN A 163 -6.08 -13.92 0.16
CA GLN A 163 -4.99 -13.45 -0.69
C GLN A 163 -4.80 -14.33 -1.93
N GLU A 164 -5.05 -15.64 -1.82
CA GLU A 164 -4.98 -16.56 -2.96
C GLU A 164 -6.11 -16.31 -3.97
N GLU A 165 -7.32 -16.05 -3.49
CA GLU A 165 -8.45 -15.74 -4.36
C GLU A 165 -8.28 -14.38 -5.04
N LEU A 166 -7.80 -13.38 -4.30
CA LEU A 166 -7.49 -12.06 -4.84
C LEU A 166 -6.39 -12.16 -5.90
N LYS A 167 -5.35 -12.97 -5.63
CA LYS A 167 -4.27 -13.27 -6.58
C LYS A 167 -4.83 -13.90 -7.86
N ALA A 168 -5.63 -14.95 -7.76
CA ALA A 168 -6.24 -15.61 -8.91
C ALA A 168 -7.16 -14.67 -9.72
N THR A 169 -7.94 -13.84 -9.04
CA THR A 169 -8.85 -12.87 -9.68
C THR A 169 -8.06 -11.75 -10.38
N ALA A 170 -6.96 -11.29 -9.77
CA ALA A 170 -6.05 -10.33 -10.37
C ALA A 170 -5.39 -10.88 -11.63
N GLU A 171 -4.89 -12.10 -11.57
CA GLU A 171 -4.25 -12.79 -12.68
C GLU A 171 -5.19 -12.95 -13.88
N ALA A 172 -6.43 -13.38 -13.65
CA ALA A 172 -7.45 -13.47 -14.69
C ALA A 172 -7.83 -12.10 -15.28
N SER A 173 -7.84 -11.05 -14.44
CA SER A 173 -8.14 -9.68 -14.86
C SER A 173 -7.02 -9.07 -15.73
N LEU A 174 -5.78 -9.54 -15.60
CA LEU A 174 -4.62 -9.04 -16.33
C LEU A 174 -4.34 -9.81 -17.63
N ALA A 175 -5.12 -10.85 -17.95
CA ALA A 175 -4.93 -11.68 -19.14
C ALA A 175 -5.12 -10.94 -20.48
N PHE A 176 -5.61 -9.69 -20.47
CA PHE A 176 -5.65 -8.84 -21.68
C PHE A 176 -4.28 -8.27 -22.06
N TRP A 177 -3.30 -8.28 -21.14
CA TRP A 177 -2.05 -7.56 -21.34
C TRP A 177 -1.24 -8.12 -22.51
N GLY A 178 -0.83 -7.24 -23.43
CA GLY A 178 -0.12 -7.64 -24.66
C GLY A 178 -1.00 -8.31 -25.73
N VAL A 179 -2.29 -8.53 -25.46
CA VAL A 179 -3.23 -9.11 -26.43
C VAL A 179 -3.80 -8.00 -27.31
N SER A 180 -3.65 -8.18 -28.63
CA SER A 180 -4.26 -7.32 -29.65
C SER A 180 -5.75 -7.60 -29.77
N GLY A 181 -6.55 -6.55 -29.85
CA GLY A 181 -8.01 -6.65 -29.97
C GLY A 181 -8.74 -6.25 -28.69
N GLN A 182 -10.06 -6.38 -28.72
CA GLN A 182 -10.92 -6.03 -27.59
C GLN A 182 -10.78 -7.03 -26.43
N VAL A 183 -10.98 -6.53 -25.21
CA VAL A 183 -11.02 -7.38 -24.01
C VAL A 183 -12.24 -8.29 -24.08
N ASN A 184 -12.04 -9.59 -23.86
CA ASN A 184 -13.14 -10.57 -23.91
C ASN A 184 -14.01 -10.51 -22.65
N THR A 185 -15.21 -11.10 -22.70
CA THR A 185 -16.19 -11.06 -21.60
C THR A 185 -15.71 -11.73 -20.32
N ALA A 186 -14.90 -12.79 -20.40
CA ALA A 186 -14.36 -13.49 -19.23
C ALA A 186 -13.37 -12.61 -18.45
N VAL A 187 -12.51 -11.86 -19.16
CA VAL A 187 -11.59 -10.90 -18.56
C VAL A 187 -12.37 -9.73 -17.96
N THR A 188 -13.35 -9.17 -18.68
CA THR A 188 -14.21 -8.10 -18.15
C THR A 188 -14.94 -8.52 -16.86
N SER A 189 -15.45 -9.75 -16.82
CA SER A 189 -16.09 -10.32 -15.62
C SER A 189 -15.12 -10.46 -14.45
N SER A 190 -13.86 -10.83 -14.75
CA SER A 190 -12.80 -10.91 -13.74
C SER A 190 -12.47 -9.52 -13.17
N MET A 191 -12.44 -8.48 -14.01
CA MET A 191 -12.22 -7.10 -13.57
C MET A 191 -13.37 -6.58 -12.69
N GLU A 192 -14.63 -6.95 -13.00
CA GLU A 192 -15.79 -6.65 -12.15
C GLU A 192 -15.67 -7.29 -10.77
N LYS A 193 -15.24 -8.55 -10.72
CA LYS A 193 -14.97 -9.25 -9.47
C LYS A 193 -13.82 -8.59 -8.71
N LEU A 194 -12.73 -8.25 -9.38
CA LEU A 194 -11.57 -7.58 -8.78
C LEU A 194 -11.96 -6.23 -8.18
N ASN A 195 -12.80 -5.44 -8.87
CA ASN A 195 -13.27 -4.15 -8.38
C ASN A 195 -14.04 -4.24 -7.05
N LYS A 196 -14.69 -5.37 -6.77
CA LYS A 196 -15.35 -5.62 -5.49
C LYS A 196 -14.34 -5.99 -4.38
N GLN A 197 -13.25 -6.66 -4.73
CA GLN A 197 -12.27 -7.20 -3.78
C GLN A 197 -11.13 -6.24 -3.43
N ALA A 198 -10.76 -5.33 -4.35
CA ALA A 198 -9.60 -4.44 -4.18
C ALA A 198 -9.77 -3.07 -4.85
N HIS A 199 -9.02 -2.09 -4.35
CA HIS A 199 -8.72 -0.85 -5.06
C HIS A 199 -7.56 -1.11 -6.02
N VAL A 200 -7.71 -0.67 -7.27
CA VAL A 200 -6.73 -0.88 -8.33
C VAL A 200 -6.06 0.43 -8.67
N LYS A 201 -4.73 0.43 -8.64
CA LYS A 201 -3.90 1.54 -9.09
C LYS A 201 -2.93 1.05 -10.15
N VAL A 202 -2.78 1.82 -11.23
CA VAL A 202 -1.79 1.55 -12.27
C VAL A 202 -0.91 2.77 -12.45
N ASP A 203 0.40 2.57 -12.36
CA ASP A 203 1.43 3.55 -12.69
C ASP A 203 2.20 3.03 -13.91
N ILE A 204 2.33 3.83 -14.98
CA ILE A 204 2.97 3.41 -16.22
C ILE A 204 4.33 4.06 -16.35
N PHE A 205 5.31 3.25 -16.73
CA PHE A 205 6.68 3.62 -16.99
C PHE A 205 7.05 3.15 -18.39
N TYR A 206 7.89 3.92 -19.07
CA TYR A 206 8.32 3.58 -20.42
C TYR A 206 9.79 3.97 -20.62
N GLN A 207 10.42 3.30 -21.56
CA GLN A 207 11.72 3.64 -22.12
C GLN A 207 11.62 3.48 -23.65
N GLY A 208 11.78 4.58 -24.38
CA GLY A 208 11.57 4.60 -25.83
C GLY A 208 11.22 5.98 -26.39
N GLU A 209 11.13 6.08 -27.71
CA GLU A 209 10.97 7.36 -28.43
C GLU A 209 9.63 8.06 -28.14
N ILE A 210 8.56 7.30 -27.87
CA ILE A 210 7.23 7.89 -27.65
C ILE A 210 7.07 8.51 -26.26
N GLY A 211 8.11 8.46 -25.43
CA GLY A 211 8.02 8.88 -24.06
C GLY A 211 7.48 10.28 -23.82
N LYS A 212 7.94 11.24 -24.62
CA LYS A 212 7.48 12.64 -24.53
C LYS A 212 6.00 12.81 -24.90
N GLN A 213 5.46 11.94 -25.76
CA GLN A 213 4.04 11.93 -26.13
C GLN A 213 3.18 11.30 -25.03
N LEU A 214 3.69 10.27 -24.34
CA LEU A 214 3.01 9.65 -23.20
C LEU A 214 3.08 10.54 -21.93
N GLN A 215 4.16 11.30 -21.72
CA GLN A 215 4.33 12.22 -20.58
C GLN A 215 3.34 13.40 -20.57
N GLY A 216 2.84 13.82 -21.75
CA GLY A 216 1.94 14.96 -21.89
C GLY A 216 0.50 14.71 -21.41
N GLN A 217 0.13 13.45 -21.13
CA GLN A 217 -1.14 13.07 -20.53
C GLN A 217 -0.82 12.34 -19.22
N SER A 218 -1.05 13.02 -18.09
CA SER A 218 -0.81 12.54 -16.72
C SER A 218 -0.54 11.03 -16.58
N ALA A 219 0.73 10.65 -16.42
CA ALA A 219 1.21 9.26 -16.23
C ALA A 219 0.76 8.61 -14.91
N SER A 220 -0.28 9.15 -14.28
CA SER A 220 -1.00 8.58 -13.13
C SER A 220 -2.46 8.43 -13.54
N THR A 221 -2.84 7.23 -14.01
CA THR A 221 -4.21 6.92 -14.43
C THR A 221 -5.14 6.58 -13.25
N SER A 222 -4.81 7.03 -12.04
CA SER A 222 -5.48 6.62 -10.81
C SER A 222 -5.86 7.81 -9.93
N GLY A 223 -7.17 8.06 -9.83
CA GLY A 223 -7.77 8.50 -8.58
C GLY A 223 -8.31 7.28 -7.85
N ASP A 224 -8.21 7.24 -6.52
CA ASP A 224 -8.58 6.11 -5.65
C ASP A 224 -10.07 5.66 -5.73
N GLN A 225 -10.86 6.24 -6.65
CA GLN A 225 -12.29 6.03 -6.82
C GLN A 225 -12.74 5.52 -8.20
N GLN A 226 -11.82 5.27 -9.15
CA GLN A 226 -12.21 4.72 -10.45
C GLN A 226 -12.43 3.20 -10.40
N PRO A 227 -13.45 2.66 -11.11
CA PRO A 227 -13.63 1.22 -11.24
C PRO A 227 -12.42 0.54 -11.91
N ALA A 228 -12.07 -0.67 -11.47
CA ALA A 228 -10.93 -1.44 -12.01
C ALA A 228 -10.96 -1.55 -13.55
N GLN A 229 -12.14 -1.69 -14.14
CA GLN A 229 -12.35 -1.76 -15.60
C GLN A 229 -11.86 -0.49 -16.30
N GLN A 230 -12.15 0.68 -15.74
CA GLN A 230 -11.72 1.95 -16.32
C GLN A 230 -10.20 2.12 -16.19
N VAL A 231 -9.64 1.78 -15.02
CA VAL A 231 -8.20 1.83 -14.79
C VAL A 231 -7.45 0.91 -15.78
N PHE A 232 -7.94 -0.31 -15.98
CA PHE A 232 -7.35 -1.26 -16.94
C PHE A 232 -7.62 -0.90 -18.40
N ALA A 233 -8.78 -0.32 -18.74
CA ALA A 233 -9.03 0.19 -20.09
C ALA A 233 -8.04 1.30 -20.47
N ASN A 234 -7.74 2.20 -19.53
CA ASN A 234 -6.72 3.22 -19.71
C ASN A 234 -5.32 2.58 -19.86
N ALA A 235 -4.97 1.62 -19.00
CA ALA A 235 -3.69 0.91 -19.13
C ALA A 235 -3.56 0.17 -20.47
N LYS A 236 -4.65 -0.42 -20.96
CA LYS A 236 -4.71 -1.10 -22.26
C LYS A 236 -4.53 -0.12 -23.42
N SER A 237 -5.17 1.06 -23.40
CA SER A 237 -5.02 2.02 -24.49
C SER A 237 -3.57 2.48 -24.64
N TRP A 238 -2.85 2.63 -23.52
CA TRP A 238 -1.42 2.91 -23.52
C TRP A 238 -0.58 1.77 -24.08
N ALA A 239 -0.87 0.52 -23.67
CA ALA A 239 -0.20 -0.66 -24.21
C ALA A 239 -0.46 -0.83 -25.72
N ASP A 240 -1.69 -0.65 -26.17
CA ASP A 240 -2.07 -0.73 -27.58
C ASP A 240 -1.37 0.37 -28.40
N LEU A 241 -1.35 1.62 -27.91
CA LEU A 241 -0.60 2.71 -28.56
C LEU A 241 0.88 2.37 -28.67
N PHE A 242 1.49 1.90 -27.58
CA PHE A 242 2.90 1.50 -27.56
C PHE A 242 3.23 0.40 -28.58
N LEU A 243 2.33 -0.58 -28.73
CA LEU A 243 2.43 -1.66 -29.70
C LEU A 243 2.20 -1.19 -31.15
N THR A 244 1.25 -0.28 -31.40
CA THR A 244 1.03 0.27 -32.74
C THR A 244 2.25 1.05 -33.26
N GLU A 245 2.99 1.65 -32.33
CA GLU A 245 4.21 2.40 -32.62
C GLU A 245 5.49 1.55 -32.58
N ALA A 246 5.36 0.22 -32.53
CA ALA A 246 6.47 -0.73 -32.42
C ALA A 246 7.63 -0.46 -33.39
N CYS A 247 7.29 -0.09 -34.63
CA CYS A 247 8.27 0.16 -35.68
C CYS A 247 8.97 1.51 -35.57
N LYS A 248 8.37 2.50 -34.91
CA LYS A 248 9.01 3.80 -34.72
C LYS A 248 10.07 3.76 -33.62
N HIS A 249 9.97 2.84 -32.64
CA HIS A 249 10.93 2.76 -31.55
C HIS A 249 12.33 2.30 -32.01
N ASN A 250 13.25 3.23 -32.28
CA ASN A 250 14.67 2.93 -32.54
C ASN A 250 15.57 3.30 -31.34
N TYR A 251 14.97 3.49 -30.17
CA TYR A 251 15.69 3.87 -28.97
C TYR A 251 16.62 2.73 -28.51
N LYS A 252 17.88 3.09 -28.25
CA LYS A 252 18.88 2.19 -27.65
C LYS A 252 18.62 2.14 -26.14
N TYR A 253 17.71 1.27 -25.71
CA TYR A 253 17.23 1.25 -24.32
C TYR A 253 18.06 0.36 -23.39
N GLN A 254 18.81 -0.59 -23.93
CA GLN A 254 19.60 -1.53 -23.13
C GLN A 254 20.97 -1.77 -23.78
N ALA A 255 22.04 -1.66 -23.00
CA ALA A 255 23.37 -2.04 -23.42
C ALA A 255 23.49 -3.58 -23.46
N LEU A 256 24.06 -4.10 -24.53
CA LEU A 256 24.46 -5.51 -24.62
C LEU A 256 25.89 -5.62 -24.14
N LEU A 257 26.05 -6.24 -22.98
CA LEU A 257 27.33 -6.42 -22.34
C LEU A 257 27.92 -7.78 -22.72
N ASP A 258 29.22 -7.81 -23.00
CA ASP A 258 29.98 -9.03 -23.26
C ASP A 258 31.21 -9.08 -22.34
N GLU A 259 31.79 -10.27 -22.21
CA GLU A 259 32.96 -10.50 -21.37
C GLU A 259 34.23 -10.14 -22.11
N TYR A 260 35.21 -9.59 -21.40
CA TYR A 260 36.50 -9.19 -21.98
C TYR A 260 37.29 -10.33 -22.65
N PRO A 261 37.29 -11.57 -22.13
CA PRO A 261 37.95 -12.69 -22.82
C PRO A 261 37.40 -12.97 -24.24
N ASN A 262 36.19 -12.50 -24.56
CA ASN A 262 35.58 -12.71 -25.87
C ASN A 262 36.02 -11.67 -26.93
N VAL A 263 36.70 -10.58 -26.53
CA VAL A 263 37.15 -9.55 -27.48
C VAL A 263 38.58 -9.79 -27.96
N LYS A 264 38.80 -9.67 -29.27
CA LYS A 264 40.11 -9.86 -29.89
C LYS A 264 41.14 -8.89 -29.30
N GLY A 265 42.30 -9.41 -28.91
CA GLY A 265 43.41 -8.59 -28.39
C GLY A 265 43.31 -8.25 -26.89
N PHE A 266 42.37 -8.87 -26.15
CA PHE A 266 42.36 -8.78 -24.69
C PHE A 266 43.60 -9.47 -24.08
N PRO A 267 44.32 -8.84 -23.12
CA PRO A 267 45.52 -9.43 -22.54
C PRO A 267 45.23 -10.70 -21.73
N GLU A 268 45.92 -11.81 -22.02
CA GLU A 268 45.66 -13.14 -21.42
C GLU A 268 45.73 -13.18 -19.89
N ASN A 269 46.60 -12.38 -19.28
CA ASN A 269 46.82 -12.36 -17.83
C ASN A 269 46.07 -11.22 -17.10
N GLN A 270 45.19 -10.48 -17.79
CA GLN A 270 44.42 -9.42 -17.16
C GLN A 270 43.24 -10.01 -16.39
N ALA A 271 43.28 -9.90 -15.06
CA ALA A 271 42.15 -10.26 -14.21
C ALA A 271 41.01 -9.25 -14.37
N VAL A 272 39.77 -9.76 -14.40
CA VAL A 272 38.53 -8.99 -14.36
C VAL A 272 37.89 -9.20 -13.01
N LEU A 273 37.55 -8.12 -12.29
CA LEU A 273 36.94 -8.21 -10.98
C LEU A 273 35.50 -8.73 -11.08
N ASP A 274 35.12 -9.63 -10.16
CA ASP A 274 33.76 -10.16 -10.07
C ASP A 274 32.90 -9.30 -9.13
N TYR A 275 31.87 -8.68 -9.68
CA TYR A 275 30.91 -7.85 -8.93
C TYR A 275 29.61 -8.57 -8.57
N SER A 276 29.45 -9.85 -8.93
CA SER A 276 28.17 -10.57 -8.81
C SER A 276 27.58 -10.55 -7.39
N THR A 277 28.44 -10.60 -6.37
CA THR A 277 28.03 -10.51 -4.96
C THR A 277 27.82 -9.05 -4.53
N ALA A 278 28.69 -8.13 -4.95
CA ALA A 278 28.59 -6.72 -4.63
C ALA A 278 27.33 -6.06 -5.21
N GLU A 279 26.97 -6.40 -6.45
CA GLU A 279 25.75 -5.95 -7.12
C GLU A 279 24.51 -6.35 -6.30
N LYS A 280 24.45 -7.62 -5.94
CA LYS A 280 23.44 -8.22 -5.07
C LYS A 280 23.31 -7.47 -3.73
N VAL A 281 24.41 -7.29 -3.02
CA VAL A 281 24.46 -6.55 -1.75
C VAL A 281 23.99 -5.10 -1.92
N SER A 282 24.29 -4.45 -3.04
CA SER A 282 23.90 -3.05 -3.29
C SER A 282 22.38 -2.84 -3.32
N TYR A 283 21.60 -3.80 -3.80
CA TYR A 283 20.12 -3.73 -3.76
C TYR A 283 19.59 -3.71 -2.33
N ARG A 284 20.17 -4.54 -1.44
CA ARG A 284 19.83 -4.56 -0.02
C ARG A 284 20.18 -3.25 0.68
N VAL A 285 21.36 -2.70 0.39
CA VAL A 285 21.77 -1.38 0.91
C VAL A 285 20.81 -0.29 0.45
N LEU A 286 20.46 -0.24 -0.85
CA LEU A 286 19.50 0.72 -1.37
C LEU A 286 18.11 0.56 -0.71
N SER A 287 17.66 -0.68 -0.57
CA SER A 287 16.38 -1.04 0.06
C SER A 287 16.25 -0.51 1.49
N GLU A 288 17.33 -0.50 2.26
CA GLU A 288 17.34 0.05 3.62
C GLU A 288 17.57 1.57 3.65
N LEU A 289 18.35 2.12 2.71
CA LEU A 289 18.51 3.57 2.54
C LEU A 289 17.15 4.24 2.25
N VAL A 290 16.35 3.61 1.39
CA VAL A 290 14.99 4.04 1.07
C VAL A 290 14.09 4.10 2.31
N LYS A 291 14.15 3.09 3.19
CA LYS A 291 13.37 3.10 4.45
C LYS A 291 13.77 4.26 5.36
N ILE A 292 15.05 4.62 5.40
CA ILE A 292 15.53 5.81 6.13
C ILE A 292 14.89 7.07 5.56
N SER A 293 14.90 7.24 4.24
CA SER A 293 14.26 8.39 3.59
C SER A 293 12.75 8.45 3.83
N GLU A 294 12.06 7.31 3.84
CA GLU A 294 10.64 7.24 4.17
C GLU A 294 10.38 7.62 5.64
N LEU A 295 11.17 7.11 6.58
CA LEU A 295 11.08 7.48 8.01
C LEU A 295 11.33 8.98 8.20
N ALA A 296 12.37 9.52 7.59
CA ALA A 296 12.68 10.95 7.59
C ALA A 296 11.48 11.77 7.09
N GLN A 297 10.85 11.33 6.00
CA GLN A 297 9.69 11.98 5.42
C GLN A 297 8.47 11.91 6.34
N VAL A 298 8.20 10.75 6.97
CA VAL A 298 7.12 10.58 7.96
C VAL A 298 7.27 11.56 9.12
N LEU A 299 8.46 11.58 9.73
CA LEU A 299 8.79 12.44 10.86
C LEU A 299 8.62 13.92 10.51
N ARG A 300 9.19 14.36 9.38
CA ARG A 300 9.13 15.75 8.94
C ARG A 300 7.72 16.21 8.55
N LYS A 301 6.90 15.33 7.95
CA LYS A 301 5.52 15.65 7.57
C LYS A 301 4.54 15.67 8.74
N SER A 302 4.88 15.07 9.88
CA SER A 302 3.99 14.98 11.04
C SER A 302 3.59 16.33 11.65
N LYS A 303 4.39 17.39 11.44
CA LYS A 303 4.27 18.71 12.10
C LYS A 303 4.31 18.69 13.64
N VAL A 304 4.53 17.53 14.26
CA VAL A 304 4.73 17.39 15.71
C VAL A 304 6.15 17.79 16.11
N LEU A 305 7.11 17.51 15.23
CA LEU A 305 8.50 17.90 15.40
C LEU A 305 8.70 19.39 15.11
N ASN A 306 9.57 20.03 15.89
CA ASN A 306 9.95 21.42 15.64
C ASN A 306 10.84 21.52 14.38
N GLN A 307 11.09 22.74 13.92
CA GLN A 307 11.90 22.98 12.72
C GLN A 307 13.33 22.46 12.87
N ALA A 308 13.95 22.63 14.05
CA ALA A 308 15.32 22.19 14.31
C ALA A 308 15.46 20.66 14.24
N ASP A 309 14.49 19.91 14.78
CA ASP A 309 14.40 18.45 14.63
C ASP A 309 14.29 18.07 13.15
N GLY A 310 13.45 18.78 12.39
CA GLY A 310 13.28 18.57 10.96
C GLY A 310 14.55 18.80 10.14
N ASP A 311 15.33 19.84 10.47
CA ASP A 311 16.61 20.14 9.84
C ASP A 311 17.68 19.12 10.23
N GLN A 312 17.70 18.67 11.49
CA GLN A 312 18.65 17.65 11.93
C GLN A 312 18.39 16.29 11.28
N ILE A 313 17.12 15.90 11.09
CA ILE A 313 16.75 14.68 10.35
C ILE A 313 17.33 14.71 8.94
N LEU A 314 17.26 15.86 8.25
CA LEU A 314 17.84 16.03 6.91
C LEU A 314 19.36 15.84 6.91
N TRP A 315 20.07 16.42 7.88
CA TRP A 315 21.51 16.26 8.00
C TRP A 315 21.93 14.82 8.32
N ASP A 316 21.21 14.15 9.22
CA ASP A 316 21.47 12.76 9.57
C ASP A 316 21.19 11.82 8.38
N GLU A 317 20.11 12.07 7.63
CA GLU A 317 19.80 11.35 6.39
C GLU A 317 20.91 11.57 5.34
N LEU A 318 21.36 12.81 5.15
CA LEU A 318 22.43 13.14 4.21
C LEU A 318 23.75 12.45 4.58
N ALA A 319 24.09 12.36 5.87
CA ALA A 319 25.27 11.65 6.34
C ALA A 319 25.22 10.16 5.99
N ILE A 320 24.04 9.54 6.13
CA ILE A 320 23.82 8.14 5.70
C ILE A 320 23.98 8.00 4.18
N VAL A 321 23.37 8.90 3.39
CA VAL A 321 23.51 8.91 1.92
C VAL A 321 24.99 8.99 1.51
N GLU A 322 25.78 9.86 2.15
CA GLU A 322 27.19 10.01 1.84
C GLU A 322 28.02 8.78 2.24
N ALA A 323 27.68 8.14 3.36
CA ALA A 323 28.29 6.87 3.75
C ALA A 323 27.99 5.77 2.72
N CYS A 324 26.77 5.70 2.19
CA CYS A 324 26.41 4.75 1.13
C CYS A 324 27.19 5.02 -0.17
N LYS A 325 27.34 6.29 -0.58
CA LYS A 325 28.15 6.67 -1.75
C LYS A 325 29.60 6.24 -1.60
N THR A 326 30.17 6.51 -0.43
CA THR A 326 31.54 6.10 -0.10
C THR A 326 31.68 4.59 -0.13
N TRP A 327 30.71 3.85 0.41
CA TRP A 327 30.68 2.39 0.35
C TRP A 327 30.65 1.86 -1.09
N VAL A 328 29.83 2.44 -1.97
CA VAL A 328 29.79 2.06 -3.39
C VAL A 328 31.15 2.29 -4.06
N GLN A 329 31.80 3.44 -3.80
CA GLN A 329 33.12 3.74 -4.36
C GLN A 329 34.19 2.75 -3.89
N ASN A 330 34.22 2.43 -2.60
CA ASN A 330 35.18 1.47 -2.04
C ASN A 330 34.92 0.04 -2.54
N THR A 331 33.65 -0.37 -2.60
CA THR A 331 33.24 -1.68 -3.12
C THR A 331 33.56 -1.81 -4.61
N ALA A 332 33.43 -0.73 -5.39
CA ALA A 332 33.86 -0.70 -6.78
C ALA A 332 35.38 -0.93 -6.93
N ALA A 333 36.20 -0.54 -5.95
CA ALA A 333 37.63 -0.84 -5.96
C ALA A 333 37.97 -2.25 -5.44
N THR A 334 37.14 -2.82 -4.56
CA THR A 334 37.40 -4.12 -3.91
C THR A 334 36.08 -4.88 -3.67
N PRO A 335 35.48 -5.52 -4.68
CA PRO A 335 34.14 -6.10 -4.55
C PRO A 335 34.06 -7.29 -3.57
N ASN A 336 35.17 -8.00 -3.36
CA ASN A 336 35.20 -9.21 -2.52
C ASN A 336 34.91 -8.96 -1.03
N ASN A 337 35.10 -7.73 -0.53
CA ASN A 337 34.76 -7.36 0.85
C ASN A 337 33.43 -6.59 0.95
N GLY A 338 32.69 -6.46 -0.15
CA GLY A 338 31.46 -5.66 -0.22
C GLY A 338 30.41 -6.08 0.80
N THR A 339 30.27 -7.38 1.06
CA THR A 339 29.34 -7.93 2.06
C THR A 339 29.70 -7.50 3.48
N GLU A 340 30.96 -7.63 3.89
CA GLU A 340 31.39 -7.30 5.25
C GLU A 340 31.35 -5.80 5.50
N THR A 341 31.79 -5.00 4.52
CA THR A 341 31.68 -3.53 4.62
C THR A 341 30.23 -3.04 4.59
N ALA A 342 29.31 -3.75 3.92
CA ALA A 342 27.90 -3.44 3.97
C ALA A 342 27.28 -3.75 5.34
N LYS A 343 27.72 -4.83 6.02
CA LYS A 343 27.32 -5.11 7.41
C LYS A 343 27.71 -3.96 8.35
N GLU A 344 28.90 -3.38 8.17
CA GLU A 344 29.34 -2.20 8.94
C GLU A 344 28.49 -0.96 8.62
N LEU A 345 28.19 -0.74 7.34
CA LEU A 345 27.30 0.35 6.90
C LEU A 345 25.90 0.22 7.52
N ILE A 346 25.33 -0.98 7.58
CA ILE A 346 24.02 -1.22 8.19
C ILE A 346 24.04 -1.00 9.71
N LYS A 347 25.13 -1.30 10.41
CA LYS A 347 25.28 -0.91 11.83
C LYS A 347 25.30 0.62 11.99
N LEU A 348 25.90 1.34 11.04
CA LEU A 348 25.87 2.80 11.02
C LEU A 348 24.44 3.33 10.85
N PHE A 349 23.62 2.69 10.01
CA PHE A 349 22.21 3.09 9.84
C PHE A 349 21.44 3.07 11.16
N ASP A 350 21.62 2.02 11.95
CA ASP A 350 20.98 1.92 13.26
C ASP A 350 21.48 3.02 14.20
N THR A 351 22.80 3.05 14.42
CA THR A 351 23.43 3.93 15.42
C THR A 351 23.32 5.42 15.08
N ALA A 352 23.44 5.79 13.81
CA ALA A 352 23.41 7.19 13.38
C ALA A 352 22.01 7.71 13.03
N PHE A 353 21.03 6.82 12.74
CA PHE A 353 19.69 7.24 12.33
C PHE A 353 18.55 6.60 13.13
N TYR A 354 18.38 5.27 13.06
CA TYR A 354 17.19 4.62 13.67
C TYR A 354 17.14 4.80 15.19
N ALA A 355 18.24 4.57 15.91
CA ALA A 355 18.29 4.70 17.36
C ALA A 355 17.87 6.11 17.83
N LYS A 356 18.16 7.14 17.04
CA LYS A 356 17.81 8.54 17.32
C LYS A 356 16.37 8.87 16.95
N TRP A 357 15.92 8.47 15.76
CA TRP A 357 14.69 9.00 15.16
C TRP A 357 13.50 8.05 15.22
N ARG A 358 13.71 6.73 15.19
CA ARG A 358 12.61 5.75 15.29
C ARG A 358 11.79 5.93 16.58
N PRO A 359 12.39 6.18 17.77
CA PRO A 359 11.59 6.41 18.99
C PRO A 359 10.67 7.62 18.92
N ARG A 360 10.91 8.57 18.01
CA ARG A 360 10.05 9.75 17.79
C ARG A 360 8.80 9.43 16.97
N LEU A 361 8.70 8.24 16.36
CA LEU A 361 7.45 7.77 15.74
C LEU A 361 6.29 7.78 16.75
N LYS A 362 6.58 7.50 18.02
CA LYS A 362 5.57 7.61 19.08
C LYS A 362 4.95 8.99 19.09
N ASP A 363 5.71 10.06 18.88
CA ASP A 363 5.24 11.46 18.95
C ASP A 363 4.29 11.81 17.80
N ILE A 364 4.36 11.06 16.71
CA ILE A 364 3.46 11.16 15.57
C ILE A 364 2.19 10.33 15.78
N LYS A 365 2.29 9.20 16.48
CA LYS A 365 1.13 8.38 16.84
C LYS A 365 0.30 9.13 17.88
N GLY A 366 -0.92 9.52 17.50
CA GLY A 366 -1.86 10.18 18.43
C GLY A 366 -2.16 9.32 19.65
N ASP A 367 -2.73 9.91 20.70
CA ASP A 367 -2.98 9.24 21.99
C ASP A 367 -4.11 8.19 21.93
N LEU A 368 -4.82 8.07 20.79
CA LEU A 368 -5.97 7.19 20.57
C LEU A 368 -5.64 6.16 19.47
N THR A 369 -5.76 4.88 19.81
CA THR A 369 -5.72 3.77 18.85
C THR A 369 -7.11 3.55 18.28
N VAL A 370 -7.19 3.38 16.96
CA VAL A 370 -8.43 3.14 16.21
C VAL A 370 -8.25 1.88 15.39
N GLN A 371 -9.20 0.94 15.46
CA GLN A 371 -9.16 -0.31 14.72
C GLN A 371 -10.53 -0.67 14.16
N ASN A 372 -10.57 -1.18 12.94
CA ASN A 372 -11.78 -1.71 12.32
C ASN A 372 -12.09 -3.13 12.81
N THR A 373 -13.38 -3.44 12.99
CA THR A 373 -13.90 -4.77 13.31
C THR A 373 -15.05 -5.14 12.38
N THR A 374 -15.13 -6.41 12.02
CA THR A 374 -16.25 -7.03 11.31
C THR A 374 -16.99 -8.05 12.18
N GLU A 375 -16.68 -8.07 13.48
CA GLU A 375 -17.22 -8.99 14.48
C GLU A 375 -18.28 -8.28 15.31
N PHE A 376 -19.50 -8.82 15.32
CA PHE A 376 -20.68 -8.25 15.96
C PHE A 376 -21.45 -9.31 16.73
N VAL A 377 -22.14 -8.85 17.77
CA VAL A 377 -23.15 -9.61 18.49
C VAL A 377 -24.51 -9.04 18.12
N ARG A 378 -25.43 -9.88 17.63
CA ARG A 378 -26.81 -9.48 17.44
C ARG A 378 -27.43 -9.22 18.80
N VAL A 379 -27.97 -8.03 19.00
CA VAL A 379 -28.59 -7.66 20.26
C VAL A 379 -30.10 -7.78 20.16
N TRP A 380 -30.72 -7.10 19.19
CA TRP A 380 -32.18 -7.07 19.06
C TRP A 380 -32.58 -6.93 17.59
N ASP A 381 -33.75 -7.45 17.22
CA ASP A 381 -34.38 -7.16 15.94
C ASP A 381 -35.89 -7.01 16.11
N ASP A 382 -36.53 -6.30 15.19
CA ASP A 382 -37.93 -5.91 15.30
C ASP A 382 -38.91 -6.99 14.80
N ARG A 383 -38.46 -8.24 14.62
CA ARG A 383 -39.34 -9.33 14.18
C ARG A 383 -40.45 -9.59 15.18
N GLY A 384 -41.68 -9.67 14.67
CA GLY A 384 -42.88 -9.89 15.47
C GLY A 384 -43.54 -8.59 15.96
N THR A 385 -42.88 -7.43 15.84
CA THR A 385 -43.45 -6.15 16.30
C THR A 385 -44.62 -5.65 15.45
N GLY A 386 -44.67 -6.02 14.16
CA GLY A 386 -45.61 -5.43 13.21
C GLY A 386 -45.20 -4.05 12.68
N ALA A 387 -43.99 -3.57 13.01
CA ALA A 387 -43.43 -2.36 12.42
C ALA A 387 -43.37 -2.45 10.88
N SER A 388 -43.59 -1.31 10.23
CA SER A 388 -43.68 -1.26 8.76
C SER A 388 -42.34 -1.44 8.03
N ARG A 389 -41.21 -1.37 8.75
CA ARG A 389 -39.85 -1.45 8.23
C ARG A 389 -39.03 -2.37 9.13
N GLY A 390 -38.44 -3.43 8.58
CA GLY A 390 -37.61 -4.35 9.37
C GLY A 390 -36.20 -3.81 9.64
N ALA A 391 -35.69 -4.04 10.83
CA ALA A 391 -34.32 -3.71 11.23
C ALA A 391 -33.75 -4.68 12.26
N SER A 392 -32.42 -4.83 12.22
CA SER A 392 -31.66 -5.53 13.25
C SER A 392 -30.55 -4.64 13.82
N PHE A 393 -30.27 -4.84 15.10
CA PHE A 393 -29.38 -4.03 15.91
C PHE A 393 -28.33 -4.89 16.57
N TRP A 394 -27.09 -4.41 16.50
CA TRP A 394 -25.89 -5.17 16.78
C TRP A 394 -24.94 -4.35 17.62
N LEU A 395 -24.11 -5.02 18.41
CA LEU A 395 -23.01 -4.41 19.13
C LEU A 395 -21.69 -4.97 18.57
N PRO A 396 -20.75 -4.12 18.12
CA PRO A 396 -19.43 -4.61 17.73
C PRO A 396 -18.74 -5.29 18.92
N ARG A 397 -18.12 -6.44 18.68
CA ARG A 397 -17.44 -7.20 19.74
C ARG A 397 -16.15 -6.50 20.14
N ALA A 398 -16.02 -6.17 21.42
CA ALA A 398 -14.77 -5.62 21.98
C ALA A 398 -13.60 -6.61 21.81
N GLN A 399 -12.39 -6.08 21.63
CA GLN A 399 -11.16 -6.86 21.38
C GLN A 399 -10.06 -6.40 22.34
N GLY A 400 -9.95 -7.06 23.50
CA GLY A 400 -9.09 -6.57 24.58
C GLY A 400 -9.60 -5.22 25.11
N GLU A 401 -8.74 -4.20 25.14
CA GLU A 401 -9.08 -2.83 25.58
C GLU A 401 -9.85 -2.02 24.51
N LEU A 402 -9.92 -2.53 23.28
CA LEU A 402 -10.65 -1.90 22.18
C LEU A 402 -12.15 -2.10 22.36
N ARG A 403 -12.90 -1.01 22.56
CA ARG A 403 -14.36 -1.02 22.73
C ARG A 403 -15.06 -0.21 21.65
N PRO A 404 -16.32 -0.54 21.31
CA PRO A 404 -17.11 0.23 20.36
C PRO A 404 -17.49 1.61 20.90
N LEU A 405 -17.98 2.46 20.00
CA LEU A 405 -18.48 3.80 20.32
C LEU A 405 -20.02 3.87 20.40
N GLY A 406 -20.70 2.75 20.13
CA GLY A 406 -22.15 2.60 20.14
C GLY A 406 -22.59 1.32 19.42
N SER A 407 -23.90 1.10 19.37
CA SER A 407 -24.51 0.03 18.57
C SER A 407 -24.58 0.39 17.08
N VAL A 408 -24.77 -0.64 16.26
CA VAL A 408 -24.92 -0.56 14.80
C VAL A 408 -26.30 -1.09 14.44
N GLY A 409 -26.99 -0.42 13.52
CA GLY A 409 -28.27 -0.87 13.02
C GLY A 409 -28.26 -1.04 11.51
N VAL A 410 -29.00 -2.02 11.00
CA VAL A 410 -29.19 -2.27 9.56
C VAL A 410 -30.66 -2.50 9.25
N ALA A 411 -31.11 -2.03 8.08
CA ALA A 411 -32.50 -2.13 7.62
C ALA A 411 -32.80 -3.50 6.96
N ASN A 412 -32.29 -4.57 7.57
CA ASN A 412 -32.54 -5.96 7.17
C ASN A 412 -32.29 -6.87 8.39
N TYR A 413 -32.44 -8.18 8.19
CA TYR A 413 -32.20 -9.17 9.24
C TYR A 413 -30.99 -10.07 8.95
N ASP A 414 -30.19 -9.73 7.94
CA ASP A 414 -29.07 -10.56 7.52
C ASP A 414 -27.97 -10.51 8.58
N ASP A 415 -27.12 -11.54 8.62
CA ASP A 415 -25.94 -11.50 9.48
C ASP A 415 -24.93 -10.50 8.92
N ILE A 416 -24.61 -9.48 9.71
CA ILE A 416 -23.69 -8.41 9.30
C ILE A 416 -22.21 -8.78 9.52
N ASN A 417 -21.92 -9.88 10.22
CA ASN A 417 -20.56 -10.34 10.43
C ASN A 417 -19.86 -10.55 9.09
N SER A 418 -18.62 -10.07 8.98
CA SER A 418 -17.82 -10.08 7.73
C SER A 418 -18.36 -9.25 6.56
N HIS A 419 -19.56 -8.65 6.65
CA HIS A 419 -20.18 -7.87 5.58
C HIS A 419 -20.28 -6.37 5.89
N LEU A 420 -20.15 -5.99 7.16
CA LEU A 420 -20.12 -4.61 7.63
C LEU A 420 -18.87 -4.37 8.49
N THR A 421 -18.36 -3.14 8.49
CA THR A 421 -17.22 -2.73 9.33
C THR A 421 -17.66 -1.70 10.35
N ALA A 422 -17.24 -1.82 11.60
CA ALA A 422 -17.38 -0.78 12.63
C ALA A 422 -16.01 -0.45 13.23
N VAL A 423 -15.94 0.63 14.00
CA VAL A 423 -14.71 1.08 14.65
C VAL A 423 -14.71 0.73 16.14
N LEU A 424 -13.60 0.19 16.60
CA LEU A 424 -13.23 0.08 18.01
C LEU A 424 -12.11 1.08 18.32
N VAL A 425 -12.10 1.59 19.55
CA VAL A 425 -11.07 2.53 20.01
C VAL A 425 -10.49 2.11 21.35
N ALA A 426 -9.26 2.54 21.64
CA ALA A 426 -8.58 2.33 22.92
C ALA A 426 -7.55 3.45 23.15
N PRO A 427 -7.10 3.69 24.40
CA PRO A 427 -5.88 4.45 24.63
C PRO A 427 -4.71 3.78 23.91
N THR A 428 -3.82 4.58 23.33
CA THR A 428 -2.60 4.02 22.73
C THR A 428 -1.68 3.44 23.82
N PRO A 429 -1.28 2.16 23.74
CA PRO A 429 -0.42 1.54 24.74
C PRO A 429 0.86 2.34 24.96
N GLY A 430 1.25 2.53 26.23
CA GLY A 430 2.46 3.29 26.59
C GLY A 430 2.30 4.83 26.55
N ARG A 431 1.12 5.34 26.17
CA ARG A 431 0.79 6.77 26.28
C ARG A 431 -0.03 7.05 27.54
N THR A 432 0.36 8.08 28.28
CA THR A 432 -0.30 8.53 29.50
C THR A 432 -0.54 10.04 29.40
N PRO A 433 -1.51 10.48 28.57
CA PRO A 433 -1.86 11.90 28.50
C PRO A 433 -2.36 12.38 29.86
N SER A 434 -2.15 13.68 30.16
CA SER A 434 -2.60 14.29 31.42
C SER A 434 -4.10 14.12 31.69
N LYS A 435 -4.90 14.00 30.62
CA LYS A 435 -6.30 13.58 30.66
C LYS A 435 -6.51 12.39 29.71
N PRO A 436 -7.08 11.25 30.17
CA PRO A 436 -7.32 10.07 29.33
C PRO A 436 -8.10 10.40 28.06
N VAL A 437 -7.76 9.77 26.93
CA VAL A 437 -8.46 10.02 25.65
C VAL A 437 -9.82 9.35 25.54
N VAL A 438 -10.05 8.31 26.34
CA VAL A 438 -11.34 7.62 26.47
C VAL A 438 -11.73 7.50 27.93
N ALA A 439 -13.03 7.40 28.20
CA ALA A 439 -13.59 7.12 29.52
C ALA A 439 -14.91 6.36 29.38
N SER A 440 -15.22 5.49 30.34
CA SER A 440 -16.52 4.80 30.39
C SER A 440 -17.62 5.83 30.68
N PRO A 441 -18.84 5.67 30.12
CA PRO A 441 -19.99 6.48 30.52
C PRO A 441 -20.24 6.39 32.02
N VAL A 442 -20.75 7.47 32.62
CA VAL A 442 -21.07 7.50 34.06
C VAL A 442 -22.43 6.86 34.38
N GLY A 443 -23.25 6.63 33.35
CA GLY A 443 -24.55 5.95 33.39
C GLY A 443 -25.26 6.07 32.04
N PHE A 444 -26.50 5.60 31.94
CA PHE A 444 -27.30 5.66 30.71
C PHE A 444 -28.72 6.17 30.97
N ASN A 445 -29.25 6.96 30.02
CA ASN A 445 -30.63 7.41 29.99
C ASN A 445 -31.42 6.55 28.99
N ARG A 446 -32.52 5.93 29.42
CA ARG A 446 -33.37 5.14 28.53
C ARG A 446 -34.10 6.05 27.54
N ILE A 447 -33.92 5.80 26.24
CA ILE A 447 -34.61 6.48 25.14
C ILE A 447 -35.93 5.77 24.84
N TRP A 448 -35.87 4.44 24.72
CA TRP A 448 -37.00 3.63 24.28
C TRP A 448 -36.94 2.22 24.86
N ARG A 449 -38.10 1.57 25.01
CA ARG A 449 -38.25 0.13 25.24
C ARG A 449 -39.50 -0.37 24.51
N ASP A 450 -39.49 -1.62 24.11
CA ASP A 450 -40.50 -2.29 23.29
C ASP A 450 -41.78 -2.71 24.05
N LEU A 451 -42.16 -1.95 25.08
CA LEU A 451 -43.32 -2.26 25.93
C LEU A 451 -44.61 -2.31 25.10
N TRP A 452 -45.27 -3.48 25.13
CA TRP A 452 -46.50 -3.81 24.37
C TRP A 452 -46.33 -3.88 22.85
N SER A 453 -45.10 -3.97 22.34
CA SER A 453 -44.82 -4.06 20.90
C SER A 453 -45.14 -5.41 20.27
N GLY A 454 -45.33 -6.48 21.05
CA GLY A 454 -45.50 -7.85 20.54
C GLY A 454 -44.22 -8.46 19.94
N ALA A 455 -43.06 -7.82 20.11
CA ALA A 455 -41.77 -8.37 19.68
C ALA A 455 -41.52 -9.78 20.25
N ASN A 456 -40.73 -10.59 19.53
CA ASN A 456 -40.32 -11.91 20.00
C ASN A 456 -39.32 -11.86 21.17
N SER A 457 -38.74 -10.68 21.45
CA SER A 457 -37.74 -10.47 22.50
C SER A 457 -37.75 -9.02 22.97
N ASP A 458 -37.57 -8.80 24.28
CA ASP A 458 -37.46 -7.47 24.87
C ASP A 458 -36.29 -6.68 24.26
N GLY A 459 -36.54 -5.42 23.92
CA GLY A 459 -35.58 -4.49 23.30
C GLY A 459 -35.61 -3.12 23.95
N SER A 460 -34.44 -2.50 24.11
CA SER A 460 -34.36 -1.11 24.58
C SER A 460 -33.16 -0.34 24.03
N PHE A 461 -33.30 0.99 23.96
CA PHE A 461 -32.29 1.92 23.44
C PHE A 461 -31.90 2.90 24.54
N TRP A 462 -30.60 3.13 24.69
CA TRP A 462 -30.02 3.87 25.80
C TRP A 462 -29.00 4.91 25.32
N ARG A 463 -29.17 6.15 25.79
CA ARG A 463 -28.21 7.24 25.59
C ARG A 463 -27.18 7.21 26.71
N PRO A 464 -25.89 6.94 26.42
CA PRO A 464 -24.84 7.05 27.43
C PRO A 464 -24.68 8.50 27.92
N THR A 465 -24.46 8.64 29.23
CA THR A 465 -24.11 9.91 29.88
C THR A 465 -22.59 10.03 29.93
N ALA A 466 -22.04 10.99 29.20
CA ALA A 466 -20.61 11.21 29.15
C ALA A 466 -20.07 11.81 30.46
N PRO A 467 -18.88 11.40 30.93
CA PRO A 467 -18.17 12.11 31.99
C PRO A 467 -17.74 13.52 31.56
N GLU A 468 -17.39 14.37 32.52
CA GLU A 468 -17.04 15.77 32.27
C GLU A 468 -15.85 15.93 31.29
N GLY A 469 -16.08 16.69 30.22
CA GLY A 469 -15.13 16.91 29.14
C GLY A 469 -14.94 15.73 28.19
N TYR A 470 -15.90 14.80 28.17
CA TYR A 470 -16.01 13.71 27.18
C TYR A 470 -17.33 13.83 26.40
N LYS A 471 -17.44 13.10 25.29
CA LYS A 471 -18.64 12.94 24.48
C LYS A 471 -18.79 11.48 24.06
N CYS A 472 -19.99 10.93 24.26
CA CYS A 472 -20.37 9.65 23.71
C CYS A 472 -21.12 9.91 22.40
N ILE A 473 -20.74 9.23 21.31
CA ILE A 473 -21.22 9.56 19.96
C ILE A 473 -22.28 8.59 19.43
N GLY A 474 -22.49 7.46 20.11
CA GLY A 474 -23.48 6.45 19.78
C GLY A 474 -24.36 6.05 20.95
N ASP A 475 -25.55 5.55 20.63
CA ASP A 475 -26.47 4.97 21.61
C ASP A 475 -26.27 3.44 21.68
N VAL A 476 -26.69 2.82 22.78
CA VAL A 476 -26.52 1.39 23.04
C VAL A 476 -27.89 0.71 23.03
N VAL A 477 -28.00 -0.38 22.27
CA VAL A 477 -29.17 -1.26 22.25
C VAL A 477 -28.96 -2.42 23.22
N GLN A 478 -30.03 -2.89 23.87
CA GLN A 478 -30.04 -4.03 24.78
C GLN A 478 -31.20 -4.98 24.47
N ASN A 479 -30.98 -6.27 24.71
CA ASN A 479 -31.99 -7.33 24.63
C ASN A 479 -32.73 -7.56 25.96
N SER A 480 -32.84 -6.50 26.76
CA SER A 480 -33.55 -6.44 28.03
C SER A 480 -33.92 -4.98 28.30
N TRP A 481 -34.68 -4.70 29.36
CA TRP A 481 -34.97 -3.33 29.80
C TRP A 481 -34.03 -2.81 30.91
N SER A 482 -32.97 -3.56 31.21
CA SER A 482 -31.98 -3.17 32.21
C SER A 482 -30.91 -2.26 31.61
N GLU A 483 -30.39 -1.35 32.43
CA GLU A 483 -29.31 -0.43 32.03
C GLU A 483 -28.09 -1.21 31.52
N PRO A 484 -27.43 -0.77 30.43
CA PRO A 484 -26.18 -1.38 29.97
C PRO A 484 -25.04 -1.28 30.98
N ASN A 485 -24.09 -2.21 30.90
CA ASN A 485 -22.84 -2.09 31.64
C ASN A 485 -22.04 -0.89 31.10
N LYS A 486 -21.43 -0.10 32.00
CA LYS A 486 -20.60 1.06 31.64
C LYS A 486 -19.39 0.71 30.79
N ASP A 487 -18.93 -0.54 30.83
CA ASP A 487 -17.79 -1.00 30.02
C ASP A 487 -18.16 -1.46 28.61
N VAL A 488 -19.43 -1.32 28.20
CA VAL A 488 -19.92 -1.75 26.88
C VAL A 488 -19.38 -0.88 25.73
N ILE A 489 -19.06 0.39 25.99
CA ILE A 489 -18.56 1.35 25.00
C ILE A 489 -17.50 2.29 25.62
N TRP A 490 -16.78 3.00 24.76
CA TRP A 490 -16.02 4.18 25.15
C TRP A 490 -16.75 5.48 24.83
N CYS A 491 -16.62 6.47 25.71
CA CYS A 491 -16.82 7.88 25.39
C CYS A 491 -15.45 8.53 25.14
N LEU A 492 -15.40 9.49 24.22
CA LEU A 492 -14.17 10.12 23.73
C LEU A 492 -13.96 11.47 24.39
N ARG A 493 -12.70 11.85 24.63
CA ARG A 493 -12.38 13.21 25.10
C ARG A 493 -12.93 14.23 24.09
N ALA A 494 -13.52 15.32 24.58
CA ALA A 494 -14.35 16.19 23.75
C ALA A 494 -13.61 16.83 22.55
N ASP A 495 -12.29 17.00 22.66
CA ASP A 495 -11.40 17.51 21.60
C ASP A 495 -11.15 16.50 20.47
N LEU A 496 -11.51 15.23 20.65
CA LEU A 496 -11.45 14.15 19.66
C LEU A 496 -12.77 13.98 18.90
N VAL A 497 -13.76 14.86 19.10
CA VAL A 497 -15.10 14.73 18.51
C VAL A 497 -15.51 16.02 17.79
N LYS A 498 -16.01 15.91 16.55
CA LYS A 498 -16.55 17.02 15.74
C LYS A 498 -18.05 16.82 15.46
N PRO A 499 -18.81 17.90 15.18
CA PRO A 499 -20.19 17.77 14.71
C PRO A 499 -20.28 16.96 13.40
N SER A 500 -21.38 16.23 13.22
CA SER A 500 -21.73 15.50 12.00
C SER A 500 -23.19 15.74 11.58
N ALA A 501 -23.71 14.95 10.64
CA ALA A 501 -25.12 14.89 10.26
C ALA A 501 -25.68 13.46 10.43
N TYR A 502 -26.98 13.29 10.29
CA TYR A 502 -27.66 11.99 10.26
C TYR A 502 -27.93 11.57 8.82
N GLU A 503 -27.86 10.27 8.53
CA GLU A 503 -28.33 9.75 7.25
C GLU A 503 -29.84 9.95 7.11
N SER A 504 -30.29 10.23 5.88
CA SER A 504 -31.71 10.39 5.55
C SER A 504 -32.07 9.43 4.41
N PRO A 505 -33.19 8.67 4.50
CA PRO A 505 -34.16 8.65 5.60
C PRO A 505 -33.61 8.01 6.89
N SER A 506 -34.39 8.02 7.97
CA SER A 506 -34.06 7.27 9.20
C SER A 506 -33.77 5.82 8.87
N LEU A 507 -32.90 5.15 9.63
CA LEU A 507 -32.64 3.72 9.51
C LEU A 507 -33.91 2.91 9.82
N TRP A 508 -34.56 3.25 10.93
CA TRP A 508 -35.73 2.55 11.44
C TRP A 508 -36.62 3.52 12.23
N ASP A 509 -37.89 3.18 12.33
CA ASP A 509 -38.86 3.81 13.22
C ASP A 509 -39.89 2.77 13.63
N ASP A 510 -40.47 2.92 14.81
CA ASP A 510 -41.37 1.93 15.40
C ASP A 510 -42.82 2.07 14.91
N LYS A 511 -43.04 2.79 13.81
CA LYS A 511 -44.38 3.02 13.25
C LYS A 511 -45.03 1.70 12.84
N GLY A 512 -46.18 1.43 13.43
CA GLY A 512 -46.95 0.20 13.23
C GLY A 512 -46.68 -0.89 14.27
N SER A 513 -45.71 -0.70 15.17
CA SER A 513 -45.33 -1.70 16.17
C SER A 513 -46.32 -1.87 17.34
N GLY A 514 -47.27 -0.95 17.51
CA GLY A 514 -48.16 -0.93 18.68
C GLY A 514 -47.45 -0.55 20.00
N SER A 515 -46.16 -0.22 19.97
CA SER A 515 -45.39 0.26 21.13
C SER A 515 -46.04 1.48 21.79
N ALA A 516 -45.94 1.56 23.12
CA ALA A 516 -46.41 2.71 23.88
C ALA A 516 -45.61 4.01 23.61
N TYR A 517 -44.41 3.89 23.05
CA TYR A 517 -43.45 4.98 22.84
C TYR A 517 -42.95 4.99 21.40
N GLY A 518 -42.91 6.16 20.76
CA GLY A 518 -42.33 6.35 19.43
C GLY A 518 -40.81 6.51 19.45
N VAL A 519 -40.10 5.97 18.45
CA VAL A 519 -38.66 6.14 18.26
C VAL A 519 -38.28 6.24 16.79
N HIS A 520 -37.30 7.09 16.50
CA HIS A 520 -36.59 7.11 15.23
C HIS A 520 -35.11 6.82 15.44
N VAL A 521 -34.56 5.91 14.64
CA VAL A 521 -33.15 5.54 14.67
C VAL A 521 -32.48 6.01 13.40
N TYR A 522 -31.33 6.65 13.54
CA TYR A 522 -30.52 7.16 12.44
C TYR A 522 -29.11 6.63 12.54
N ASN A 523 -28.49 6.37 11.39
CA ASN A 523 -27.04 6.25 11.31
C ASN A 523 -26.43 7.66 11.35
N VAL A 524 -25.33 7.81 12.08
CA VAL A 524 -24.50 9.01 12.01
C VAL A 524 -23.76 9.01 10.66
N GLN A 525 -24.00 10.03 9.84
CA GLN A 525 -23.33 10.18 8.55
C GLN A 525 -21.82 10.41 8.78
N PRO A 526 -20.92 9.70 8.09
CA PRO A 526 -19.50 10.03 8.12
C PRO A 526 -19.23 11.24 7.22
N ARG A 527 -18.39 12.20 7.65
CA ARG A 527 -17.86 13.25 6.75
C ARG A 527 -16.66 12.80 5.91
N SER A 528 -16.15 11.59 6.14
CA SER A 528 -15.13 10.91 5.34
C SER A 528 -15.72 9.70 4.60
N ASP A 529 -15.01 9.21 3.61
CA ASP A 529 -15.27 7.96 2.90
C ASP A 529 -15.29 6.71 3.80
N LYS A 530 -14.68 6.80 4.99
CA LYS A 530 -14.68 5.72 5.99
C LYS A 530 -15.85 5.83 6.96
N ARG A 531 -16.71 4.80 6.97
CA ARG A 531 -17.94 4.71 7.79
C ARG A 531 -17.61 4.30 9.22
N LEU A 532 -17.97 5.14 10.20
CA LEU A 532 -17.85 4.82 11.63
C LEU A 532 -18.91 3.79 12.09
N ASN A 533 -20.03 3.69 11.35
CA ASN A 533 -21.19 2.85 11.60
C ASN A 533 -21.61 2.85 13.08
N VAL A 534 -22.24 3.96 13.50
CA VAL A 534 -22.77 4.16 14.84
C VAL A 534 -24.17 4.74 14.73
N LEU A 535 -25.12 4.21 15.52
CA LEU A 535 -26.50 4.67 15.53
C LEU A 535 -26.79 5.70 16.63
N ARG A 536 -27.81 6.52 16.39
CA ARG A 536 -28.46 7.39 17.38
C ARG A 536 -29.98 7.22 17.30
N ALA A 537 -30.62 7.08 18.45
CA ALA A 537 -32.07 6.93 18.58
C ALA A 537 -32.69 8.14 19.27
N PHE A 538 -33.89 8.53 18.86
CA PHE A 538 -34.61 9.69 19.39
C PHE A 538 -36.05 9.29 19.71
N SER A 539 -36.51 9.61 20.92
CA SER A 539 -37.93 9.48 21.27
C SER A 539 -38.76 10.54 20.56
N ASP A 540 -40.06 10.33 20.40
CA ASP A 540 -40.95 11.36 19.86
C ASP A 540 -41.83 12.05 20.92
N PRO A 541 -41.83 13.41 20.99
CA PRO A 541 -40.91 14.36 20.36
C PRO A 541 -39.60 14.54 21.17
N ASP A 542 -38.45 14.67 20.49
CA ASP A 542 -37.13 14.93 21.12
C ASP A 542 -36.49 16.22 20.54
N PRO A 543 -36.13 17.21 21.38
CA PRO A 543 -35.50 18.47 20.95
C PRO A 543 -34.05 18.32 20.44
N ASP A 544 -33.37 17.20 20.68
CA ASP A 544 -31.96 16.97 20.31
C ASP A 544 -31.76 16.36 18.90
N LYS A 545 -32.84 16.18 18.11
CA LYS A 545 -32.83 15.55 16.77
C LYS A 545 -31.86 16.18 15.74
N ASN A 546 -31.29 17.35 16.03
CA ASN A 546 -30.44 18.11 15.10
C ASN A 546 -28.93 18.09 15.41
N ILE A 547 -28.46 17.41 16.47
CA ILE A 547 -27.04 17.47 16.90
C ILE A 547 -26.36 16.10 16.80
N ALA A 548 -25.73 15.80 15.66
CA ALA A 548 -24.86 14.64 15.47
C ALA A 548 -23.39 14.96 15.78
N SER A 549 -22.61 13.96 16.19
CA SER A 549 -21.17 14.07 16.47
C SER A 549 -20.44 12.82 15.98
N GLN A 550 -19.19 12.98 15.53
CA GLN A 550 -18.33 11.92 15.00
C GLN A 550 -16.90 12.07 15.54
N LEU A 551 -16.12 10.98 15.52
CA LEU A 551 -14.70 11.00 15.85
C LEU A 551 -13.91 11.89 14.86
N ILE A 552 -12.92 12.62 15.36
CA ILE A 552 -11.91 13.33 14.58
C ILE A 552 -10.72 12.39 14.45
N ALA A 553 -10.30 12.05 13.23
CA ALA A 553 -9.00 11.39 13.04
C ALA A 553 -7.88 12.27 13.63
N PRO A 554 -7.11 11.79 14.62
CA PRO A 554 -5.85 12.44 14.99
C PRO A 554 -4.94 12.45 13.75
N SER A 555 -4.20 13.53 13.54
CA SER A 555 -3.14 13.54 12.53
C SER A 555 -2.19 12.36 12.78
N GLY A 556 -2.11 11.43 11.83
CA GLY A 556 -1.21 10.26 11.91
C GLY A 556 -1.86 8.95 12.37
N ALA A 557 -3.12 8.93 12.80
CA ALA A 557 -3.87 7.69 12.98
C ALA A 557 -4.77 7.47 11.76
N ASN A 558 -4.49 6.41 11.00
CA ASN A 558 -5.37 5.97 9.92
C ASN A 558 -6.70 5.51 10.55
N LEU A 559 -7.79 6.26 10.33
CA LEU A 559 -9.12 5.62 10.17
C LEU A 559 -9.06 4.77 8.93
#